data_AF-S7U051-F1
#
_entry.id   AF-S7U051-F1
#
_cell.length_a   1.000
_cell.length_b   1.000
_cell.length_c   1.000
_cell.angle_alpha   90.00
_cell.angle_beta   90.00
_cell.angle_gamma   90.00
#
_symmetry.space_group_name_H-M   'P 1'
#
loop_
_entity.id
_entity.type
_entity.pdbx_description
1 polymer ?
#
loop_
_entity_poly.entity_id
_entity_poly.type
_entity_poly.pdbx_seq_one_letter_code
_entity_poly.pdbx_strand_id
1 'polypeptide(L)'
;MSLLLDLSLIDRERAVSAWLAYHGISKADLARQIGVDPSFITYVLQGKRRSRRIHALLVDLGVPGELLPDPGNGPGRPRKTPAADTPQAKDAKTPGS
;
A
#
# COMPACT_ATOMS: atom_id res chain seq x y z
N MET A 1 20.04 -25.99 -1.37
CA MET A 1 20.69 -24.69 -1.60
C MET A 1 19.63 -23.61 -1.55
N SER A 2 19.56 -22.87 -0.46
CA SER A 2 18.67 -21.71 -0.31
C SER A 2 19.38 -20.48 -0.88
N LEU A 3 18.87 -19.94 -1.99
CA LEU A 3 19.31 -18.66 -2.52
C LEU A 3 18.63 -17.56 -1.70
N LEU A 4 19.41 -16.79 -0.94
CA LEU A 4 18.93 -15.55 -0.32
C LEU A 4 18.91 -14.47 -1.41
N LEU A 5 17.72 -14.16 -1.93
CA LEU A 5 17.53 -13.00 -2.81
C LEU A 5 17.47 -11.73 -1.95
N ASP A 6 18.52 -10.92 -2.00
CA ASP A 6 18.48 -9.58 -1.42
C ASP A 6 17.77 -8.62 -2.39
N LEU A 7 16.45 -8.53 -2.21
CA LEU A 7 15.56 -7.76 -3.06
C LEU A 7 15.66 -6.23 -2.80
N SER A 8 16.42 -5.82 -1.79
CA SER A 8 16.61 -4.40 -1.44
C SER A 8 17.55 -3.65 -2.41
N LEU A 9 18.37 -4.39 -3.16
CA LEU A 9 19.42 -3.83 -4.03
C LEU A 9 18.96 -3.61 -5.48
N ILE A 10 17.74 -4.03 -5.82
CA ILE A 10 17.20 -3.95 -7.18
C ILE A 10 15.93 -3.12 -7.22
N ASP A 11 15.63 -2.59 -8.41
CA ASP A 11 14.40 -1.86 -8.64
C ASP A 11 13.18 -2.69 -8.21
N ARG A 12 12.20 -2.04 -7.59
CA ARG A 12 11.02 -2.69 -6.99
C ARG A 12 10.27 -3.56 -8.00
N GLU A 13 10.15 -3.13 -9.26
CA GLU A 13 9.50 -3.96 -10.30
C GLU A 13 10.29 -5.25 -10.53
N ARG A 14 11.61 -5.16 -10.57
CA ARG A 14 12.50 -6.33 -10.72
C ARG A 14 12.44 -7.22 -9.49
N ALA A 15 12.31 -6.65 -8.30
CA ALA A 15 12.19 -7.39 -7.06
C ALA A 15 10.92 -8.26 -7.03
N VAL A 16 9.76 -7.69 -7.38
CA VAL A 16 8.51 -8.45 -7.52
C VAL A 16 8.67 -9.54 -8.57
N SER A 17 9.21 -9.21 -9.74
CA SER A 17 9.42 -10.18 -10.82
C SER A 17 10.33 -11.33 -10.41
N ALA A 18 11.41 -11.05 -9.66
CA ALA A 18 12.33 -12.07 -9.17
C ALA A 18 11.68 -12.96 -8.10
N TRP A 19 10.90 -12.37 -7.18
CA TRP A 19 10.15 -13.12 -6.18
C TRP A 19 9.12 -14.06 -6.82
N LEU A 20 8.39 -13.58 -7.82
CA LEU A 20 7.44 -14.37 -8.59
C LEU A 20 8.11 -15.53 -9.33
N ALA A 21 9.25 -15.27 -9.98
CA ALA A 21 10.02 -16.30 -10.66
C ALA A 21 10.56 -17.36 -9.67
N TYR A 22 11.03 -16.94 -8.49
CA TYR A 22 11.51 -17.85 -7.45
C TYR A 22 10.40 -18.78 -6.93
N HIS A 23 9.16 -18.29 -6.85
CA HIS A 23 8.00 -19.09 -6.43
C HIS A 23 7.31 -19.83 -7.58
N GLY A 24 7.79 -19.68 -8.83
CA GLY A 24 7.16 -20.28 -10.01
C GLY A 24 5.78 -19.73 -10.34
N ILE A 25 5.45 -18.51 -9.88
CA ILE A 25 4.14 -17.88 -10.08
C ILE A 25 4.25 -16.88 -11.24
N SER A 26 3.41 -17.02 -12.27
CA SER A 26 3.36 -16.03 -13.34
C SER A 26 2.38 -14.88 -13.01
N LYS A 27 2.59 -13.71 -13.64
CA LYS A 27 1.64 -12.59 -13.55
C LYS A 27 0.25 -12.97 -14.09
N ALA A 28 0.20 -13.88 -15.07
CA ALA A 28 -1.05 -14.39 -15.62
C ALA A 28 -1.78 -15.29 -14.61
N ASP A 29 -1.05 -16.09 -13.83
CA ASP A 29 -1.65 -16.92 -12.77
C ASP A 29 -2.24 -16.06 -11.66
N LEU A 30 -1.53 -15.01 -11.23
CA LEU A 30 -2.08 -14.02 -10.29
C LEU A 30 -3.36 -13.38 -10.83
N ALA A 31 -3.35 -12.97 -12.10
CA ALA A 31 -4.50 -12.36 -12.74
C ALA A 31 -5.70 -13.32 -12.77
N ARG A 32 -5.46 -14.59 -13.11
CA ARG A 32 -6.48 -15.65 -13.11
C ARG A 32 -7.03 -15.94 -11.72
N GLN A 33 -6.19 -16.02 -10.71
CA GLN A 33 -6.62 -16.25 -9.32
C GLN A 33 -7.44 -15.09 -8.77
N ILE A 34 -7.06 -13.85 -9.11
CA ILE A 34 -7.75 -12.64 -8.67
C ILE A 34 -9.01 -12.36 -9.52
N GLY A 35 -9.10 -12.91 -10.73
CA GLY A 35 -10.20 -12.68 -11.67
C GLY A 35 -10.11 -11.33 -12.38
N VAL A 36 -8.90 -10.87 -12.71
CA VAL A 36 -8.66 -9.60 -13.43
C VAL A 36 -7.82 -9.82 -14.69
N ASP A 37 -7.77 -8.80 -15.55
CA ASP A 37 -6.93 -8.83 -16.74
C ASP A 37 -5.42 -8.85 -16.40
N PRO A 38 -4.57 -9.64 -17.09
CA PRO A 38 -3.13 -9.67 -16.85
C PRO A 38 -2.44 -8.31 -17.02
N SER A 39 -2.94 -7.46 -17.92
CA SER A 39 -2.43 -6.09 -18.09
C SER A 39 -2.75 -5.26 -16.85
N PHE A 40 -3.89 -5.50 -16.20
CA PHE A 40 -4.26 -4.80 -14.96
C PHE A 40 -3.29 -5.14 -13.82
N ILE A 41 -2.93 -6.41 -13.63
CA ILE A 41 -1.89 -6.81 -12.67
C ILE A 41 -0.57 -6.11 -13.01
N THR A 42 -0.19 -6.09 -14.29
CA THR A 42 1.03 -5.41 -14.72
C THR A 42 1.01 -3.92 -14.35
N TYR A 43 -0.09 -3.21 -14.63
CA TYR A 43 -0.23 -1.81 -14.26
C TYR A 43 -0.21 -1.57 -12.75
N VAL A 44 -0.76 -2.49 -11.95
CA VAL A 44 -0.71 -2.40 -10.48
C VAL A 44 0.72 -2.59 -10.00
N LEU A 45 1.45 -3.60 -10.48
CA LEU A 45 2.84 -3.85 -10.10
C LEU A 45 3.78 -2.71 -10.52
N GLN A 46 3.50 -2.05 -11.65
CA GLN A 46 4.23 -0.86 -12.11
C GLN A 46 3.84 0.43 -11.36
N GLY A 47 2.91 0.38 -10.40
CA GLY A 47 2.39 1.55 -9.69
C GLY A 47 1.56 2.52 -10.55
N LYS A 48 1.31 2.19 -11.82
CA LYS A 48 0.49 2.98 -12.75
C LYS A 48 -0.99 2.94 -12.39
N ARG A 49 -1.44 1.89 -11.70
CA ARG A 49 -2.80 1.76 -11.16
C ARG A 49 -2.73 1.50 -9.66
N ARG A 50 -3.47 2.31 -8.91
CA ARG A 50 -3.60 2.16 -7.46
C ARG A 50 -4.91 1.48 -7.14
N SER A 51 -4.84 0.24 -6.63
CA SER A 51 -6.01 -0.50 -6.20
C SER A 51 -5.74 -1.24 -4.90
N ARG A 52 -6.29 -0.73 -3.80
CA ARG A 52 -6.19 -1.35 -2.48
C ARG A 52 -6.73 -2.76 -2.46
N ARG A 53 -7.82 -3.02 -3.18
CA ARG A 53 -8.41 -4.36 -3.27
C ARG A 53 -7.42 -5.35 -3.88
N ILE A 54 -6.79 -4.98 -5.01
CA ILE A 54 -5.81 -5.87 -5.66
C ILE A 54 -4.57 -6.02 -4.80
N HIS A 55 -4.11 -4.94 -4.16
CA HIS A 55 -2.97 -5.00 -3.26
C HIS A 55 -3.22 -5.96 -2.09
N ALA A 56 -4.40 -5.91 -1.47
CA ALA A 56 -4.78 -6.85 -0.41
C ALA A 56 -4.80 -8.29 -0.91
N LEU A 57 -5.37 -8.53 -2.11
CA LEU A 57 -5.41 -9.87 -2.71
C LEU A 57 -4.01 -10.38 -3.07
N LEU A 58 -3.11 -9.52 -3.56
CA LEU A 58 -1.72 -9.92 -3.84
C LEU A 58 -0.98 -10.33 -2.57
N VAL A 59 -1.19 -9.60 -1.46
CA VAL A 59 -0.63 -9.95 -0.15
C VAL A 59 -1.21 -11.26 0.38
N ASP A 60 -2.51 -11.47 0.21
CA ASP A 60 -3.20 -12.72 0.60
C ASP A 60 -2.68 -13.94 -0.19
N LEU A 61 -2.32 -13.73 -1.46
CA LEU A 61 -1.67 -14.73 -2.31
C LEU A 61 -0.17 -14.95 -1.98
N GLY A 62 0.36 -14.23 -0.99
CA GLY A 62 1.72 -14.40 -0.48
C GLY A 62 2.76 -13.42 -1.03
N VAL A 63 2.38 -12.47 -1.90
CA VAL A 63 3.31 -11.45 -2.38
C VAL A 63 3.68 -10.50 -1.24
N PRO A 64 4.97 -10.26 -0.95
CA PRO A 64 5.36 -9.40 0.15
C PRO A 64 4.92 -7.95 -0.11
N GLY A 65 4.20 -7.36 0.85
CA GLY A 65 3.70 -5.98 0.74
C GLY A 65 4.79 -4.93 0.53
N GLU A 66 6.00 -5.16 1.03
CA GLU A 66 7.16 -4.27 0.87
C GLU A 66 7.63 -4.13 -0.59
N LEU A 67 7.38 -5.17 -1.39
CA LEU A 67 7.72 -5.21 -2.81
C LEU A 67 6.62 -4.58 -3.68
N LEU A 68 5.41 -4.44 -3.15
CA LEU A 68 4.30 -3.84 -3.88
C LEU A 68 4.40 -2.30 -3.82
N PRO A 69 3.95 -1.61 -4.89
CA PRO A 69 3.89 -0.15 -4.88
C PRO A 69 2.77 0.34 -3.97
N ASP A 70 2.92 1.54 -3.42
CA ASP A 70 1.94 2.15 -2.52
C ASP A 70 0.54 2.14 -3.15
N PRO A 71 -0.46 1.47 -2.55
CA PRO A 71 -1.82 1.42 -3.07
C PRO A 71 -2.54 2.78 -2.96
N GLY A 72 -1.87 3.78 -2.37
CA GLY A 72 -2.35 5.14 -2.21
C GLY A 72 -3.42 5.28 -1.12
N ASN A 73 -3.67 6.53 -0.75
CA ASN A 73 -4.86 6.89 -0.02
C ASN A 73 -6.05 6.95 -0.97
N GLY A 74 -7.05 6.09 -0.75
CA GLY A 74 -8.34 6.18 -1.43
C GLY A 74 -9.00 7.54 -1.22
N PRO A 75 -10.07 7.88 -1.96
CA PRO A 75 -10.73 9.17 -1.82
C PRO A 75 -11.32 9.30 -0.41
N GLY A 76 -10.80 10.28 0.34
CA GLY A 76 -11.45 10.83 1.53
C GLY A 76 -11.27 10.05 2.84
N ARG A 77 -10.23 10.37 3.60
CA ARG A 77 -10.47 10.87 4.96
C ARG A 77 -9.31 11.78 5.36
N PRO A 78 -9.50 13.11 5.46
CA PRO A 78 -8.53 13.91 6.21
C PRO A 78 -8.43 13.28 7.60
N ARG A 79 -7.19 13.04 8.04
CA ARG A 79 -6.92 12.63 9.42
C ARG A 79 -7.61 13.69 10.28
N LYS A 80 -8.58 13.31 11.13
CA LYS A 80 -9.09 14.23 12.15
C LYS A 80 -7.88 14.59 12.99
N THR A 81 -7.30 15.76 12.76
CA THR A 81 -6.34 16.36 13.67
C THR A 81 -7.04 16.33 15.03
N PRO A 82 -6.49 15.67 16.07
CA PRO A 82 -6.98 15.94 17.40
C PRO A 82 -6.81 17.44 17.59
N ALA A 83 -7.94 18.13 17.78
CA ALA A 83 -7.97 19.57 17.96
C ALA A 83 -6.90 19.90 19.00
N ALA A 84 -5.96 20.77 18.62
CA ALA A 84 -5.08 21.40 19.56
C ALA A 84 -5.98 22.03 20.62
N ASP A 85 -5.78 21.56 21.84
CA ASP A 85 -6.34 22.04 23.09
C ASP A 85 -6.23 23.57 23.11
N THR A 86 -7.35 24.27 22.86
CA THR A 86 -7.44 25.70 23.17
C THR A 86 -7.67 25.78 24.68
N PRO A 87 -6.75 26.37 25.46
CA PRO A 87 -6.95 26.48 26.89
C PRO A 87 -8.16 27.39 27.16
N GLN A 88 -9.09 26.80 27.90
CA GLN A 88 -10.31 27.37 28.42
C GLN A 88 -10.04 28.75 29.07
N ALA A 89 -10.53 29.81 28.43
CA ALA A 89 -10.54 31.16 28.99
C ALA A 89 -11.59 31.22 30.10
N LYS A 90 -11.06 31.10 31.31
CA LYS A 90 -11.65 31.22 32.63
C LYS A 90 -12.41 32.55 32.75
N ASP A 91 -13.65 32.47 33.20
CA ASP A 91 -14.44 33.57 33.73
C ASP A 91 -13.61 34.43 34.69
N ALA A 92 -13.44 35.70 34.35
CA ALA A 92 -13.04 36.74 35.28
C ALA A 92 -14.01 37.92 35.13
N LYS A 93 -15.09 37.80 35.91
CA LYS A 93 -16.02 38.85 36.32
C LYS A 93 -15.30 40.17 36.60
N THR A 94 -15.57 41.19 35.79
CA THR A 94 -15.19 42.59 36.05
C THR A 94 -15.91 43.11 37.29
N PRO A 95 -15.22 43.76 38.25
CA PRO A 95 -15.85 44.62 39.23
C PRO A 95 -15.70 46.09 38.81
N GLY A 96 -16.77 46.86 38.93
CA GLY A 96 -16.80 48.31 38.74
C GLY A 96 -18.19 48.75 38.27
N SER A 97 -18.82 49.77 38.81
CA SER A 97 -18.49 50.66 39.93
C SER A 97 -19.82 51.21 40.46
#